data_AF-A0AA46K8M1-F1
#
_entry.id   AF-A0AA46K8M1-F1
#
_cell.length_a   1.000
_cell.length_b   1.000
_cell.length_c   1.000
_cell.angle_alpha   90.00
_cell.angle_beta   90.00
_cell.angle_gamma   90.00
#
_symmetry.space_group_name_H-M   'P 1'
#
loop_
_entity.id
_entity.type
_entity.pdbx_description
1 polymer ?
#
loop_
_entity_poly.entity_id
_entity_poly.type
_entity_poly.pdbx_seq_one_letter_code
_entity_poly.pdbx_strand_id
1 'polypeptide(L)'
;MARYRIGNRFLSQEEYDAEMDWRWVCGLFLIGAIGTGILVHSYFVNPEWHKLIRFLVTVIPSIAIGFLLVRLRYFIMVLVGLLIILFVVSLIVSIISSMI
;
A
#
# COMPACT_ATOMS: atom_id res chain seq x y z
N MET A 1 -13.17 -28.09 -4.22
CA MET A 1 -12.37 -26.91 -4.61
C MET A 1 -13.32 -25.73 -4.79
N ALA A 2 -13.29 -24.76 -3.87
CA ALA A 2 -14.12 -23.56 -3.99
C ALA A 2 -13.63 -22.71 -5.18
N ARG A 3 -14.55 -22.28 -6.05
CA ARG A 3 -14.25 -21.35 -7.15
C ARG A 3 -14.72 -19.97 -6.74
N TYR A 4 -13.84 -18.98 -6.80
CA TYR A 4 -14.17 -17.60 -6.42
C TYR A 4 -14.71 -16.87 -7.64
N ARG A 5 -15.87 -16.21 -7.51
CA ARG A 5 -16.45 -15.40 -8.58
C ARG A 5 -16.00 -13.95 -8.44
N ILE A 6 -15.22 -13.45 -9.40
CA ILE A 6 -14.91 -12.02 -9.54
C ILE A 6 -15.54 -11.52 -10.85
N GLY A 7 -16.58 -10.70 -10.72
CA GLY A 7 -17.34 -10.19 -11.86
C GLY A 7 -17.96 -11.31 -12.70
N ASN A 8 -17.58 -11.37 -13.98
CA ASN A 8 -18.05 -12.37 -14.94
C ASN A 8 -17.15 -13.61 -15.06
N ARG A 9 -16.09 -13.73 -14.25
CA ARG A 9 -15.15 -14.85 -14.30
C ARG A 9 -15.19 -15.69 -13.01
N PHE A 10 -15.04 -17.00 -13.17
CA PHE A 10 -14.81 -17.94 -12.08
C PHE A 10 -13.33 -18.26 -12.04
N LEU A 11 -12.68 -17.89 -10.94
CA LEU A 11 -11.25 -18.11 -10.72
C LEU A 11 -11.07 -19.33 -9.82
N SER A 12 -10.02 -20.09 -10.11
CA SER A 12 -9.45 -21.02 -9.14
C SER A 12 -8.87 -20.26 -7.94
N GLN A 13 -8.60 -20.96 -6.85
CA GLN A 13 -8.04 -20.34 -5.65
C GLN A 13 -6.67 -19.70 -5.91
N GLU A 14 -5.80 -20.38 -6.68
CA GLU A 14 -4.48 -19.86 -7.03
C GLU A 14 -4.55 -18.59 -7.88
N GLU A 15 -5.46 -18.54 -8.85
CA GLU A 15 -5.67 -17.36 -9.69
C GLU A 15 -6.22 -16.17 -8.87
N TYR A 16 -7.10 -16.45 -7.91
CA TYR A 16 -7.63 -15.44 -6.99
C TYR A 16 -6.51 -14.86 -6.11
N ASP A 17 -5.67 -15.71 -5.53
CA ASP A 17 -4.58 -15.29 -4.65
C ASP A 17 -3.53 -14.47 -5.42
N ALA A 18 -3.22 -14.88 -6.66
CA ALA A 18 -2.32 -14.13 -7.55
C ALA A 18 -2.90 -12.75 -7.92
N GLU A 19 -4.21 -12.67 -8.22
CA GLU A 19 -4.85 -11.39 -8.52
C GLU A 19 -4.88 -10.46 -7.28
N MET A 20 -5.07 -11.03 -6.09
CA MET A 20 -5.05 -10.25 -4.85
C MET A 20 -3.64 -9.75 -4.51
N ASP A 21 -2.60 -10.58 -4.62
CA ASP A 21 -1.20 -10.14 -4.43
C ASP A 21 -0.85 -9.02 -5.43
N TRP A 22 -1.28 -9.16 -6.69
CA TRP A 22 -1.06 -8.14 -7.70
C TRP A 22 -1.69 -6.79 -7.34
N ARG A 23 -2.92 -6.78 -6.82
CA ARG A 23 -3.59 -5.54 -6.37
C ARG A 23 -2.79 -4.85 -5.27
N TRP A 24 -2.27 -5.61 -4.31
CA TRP A 24 -1.43 -5.06 -3.25
C TRP A 24 -0.08 -4.55 -3.77
N VAL A 25 0.56 -5.28 -4.68
CA VAL A 25 1.80 -4.85 -5.35
C VAL A 25 1.58 -3.49 -6.04
N CYS A 26 0.55 -3.37 -6.87
CA CYS A 26 0.25 -2.11 -7.56
C CYS A 26 -0.11 -0.99 -6.58
N GLY A 27 -0.93 -1.27 -5.57
CA GLY A 27 -1.34 -0.28 -4.58
C GLY A 27 -0.16 0.26 -3.77
N LEU A 28 0.68 -0.62 -3.23
CA LEU A 28 1.85 -0.23 -2.44
C LEU A 28 2.90 0.50 -3.29
N PHE A 29 3.11 0.06 -4.53
CA PHE A 29 4.00 0.76 -5.45
C PHE A 29 3.52 2.20 -5.71
N LEU A 30 2.23 2.37 -6.04
CA LEU A 30 1.66 3.68 -6.35
C LEU A 30 1.68 4.60 -5.13
N ILE A 31 1.25 4.11 -3.96
CA ILE A 31 1.27 4.90 -2.71
C ILE A 31 2.70 5.32 -2.37
N GLY A 32 3.65 4.39 -2.47
CA GLY A 32 5.07 4.68 -2.24
C GLY A 32 5.63 5.70 -3.21
N ALA A 33 5.46 5.47 -4.51
CA ALA A 33 6.01 6.34 -5.54
C ALA A 33 5.39 7.74 -5.50
N ILE A 34 4.07 7.86 -5.38
CA ILE A 34 3.39 9.16 -5.34
C ILE A 34 3.71 9.87 -4.02
N GLY A 35 3.61 9.18 -2.89
CA GLY A 35 3.88 9.76 -1.58
C GLY A 35 5.32 10.27 -1.47
N THR A 36 6.30 9.46 -1.86
CA THR A 36 7.70 9.88 -1.91
C THR A 36 7.92 11.03 -2.90
N GLY A 37 7.30 10.99 -4.08
CA GLY A 37 7.46 12.07 -5.06
C GLY A 37 6.96 13.42 -4.55
N ILE A 38 5.80 13.42 -3.89
CA ILE A 38 5.27 14.63 -3.25
C ILE A 38 6.21 15.12 -2.16
N LEU A 39 6.70 14.23 -1.28
CA LEU A 39 7.61 14.60 -0.19
C LEU A 39 8.95 15.15 -0.70
N VAL A 40 9.57 14.47 -1.66
CA VAL A 40 10.85 14.90 -2.24
C VAL A 40 10.67 16.24 -2.96
N HIS A 41 9.62 16.40 -3.76
CA HIS A 41 9.37 17.64 -4.47
C HIS A 41 9.05 18.82 -3.53
N SER A 42 8.36 18.57 -2.42
CA SER A 42 7.98 19.63 -1.47
C SER A 42 9.11 20.06 -0.54
N TYR A 43 9.94 19.14 -0.06
CA TYR A 43 10.94 19.43 0.98
C TYR A 43 12.37 19.52 0.46
N PHE A 44 12.73 18.78 -0.60
CA PHE A 44 14.12 18.67 -1.05
C PHE A 44 14.42 19.41 -2.35
N VAL A 45 13.41 19.63 -3.19
CA VAL A 45 13.61 20.23 -4.51
C VAL A 45 13.55 21.75 -4.42
N ASN A 46 14.67 22.40 -4.74
CA ASN A 46 14.72 23.85 -4.85
C ASN A 46 13.97 24.33 -6.11
N PRO A 47 13.09 25.35 -6.00
CA PRO A 47 12.36 25.91 -7.15
C PRO A 47 13.26 26.41 -8.29
N GLU A 48 14.43 26.96 -7.96
CA GLU A 48 15.37 27.60 -8.91
C GLU A 48 16.17 26.58 -9.74
N TRP A 49 16.09 25.29 -9.41
CA TRP A 49 16.80 24.28 -10.16
C TRP A 49 16.20 24.07 -11.55
N HIS A 50 17.07 23.67 -12.48
CA HIS A 50 16.66 23.33 -13.84
C HIS A 50 15.57 22.25 -13.83
N LYS A 51 14.52 22.41 -14.65
CA LYS A 51 13.32 21.54 -14.65
C LYS A 51 13.66 20.05 -14.76
N LEU A 52 14.65 19.70 -15.59
CA LEU A 52 15.13 18.32 -15.74
C LEU A 52 15.73 17.75 -14.44
N ILE A 53 16.52 18.56 -13.71
CA ILE A 53 17.14 18.13 -12.45
C ILE A 53 16.06 17.91 -11.40
N ARG A 54 15.09 18.84 -11.30
CA ARG A 54 13.94 18.70 -10.40
C ARG A 54 13.15 17.42 -10.67
N PHE A 55 12.92 17.11 -11.94
CA PHE A 55 12.24 15.89 -12.34
C PHE A 55 13.03 14.63 -11.96
N LEU A 56 14.32 14.54 -12.31
CA LEU A 56 15.14 13.36 -12.02
C LEU A 56 15.30 13.11 -10.52
N VAL A 57 15.59 14.16 -9.75
CA VAL A 57 15.74 14.08 -8.29
C VAL A 57 14.44 13.70 -7.61
N THR A 58 13.27 13.97 -8.21
CA THR A 58 11.99 13.53 -7.67
C THR A 58 11.66 12.10 -8.09
N VAL A 59 11.75 11.80 -9.39
CA VAL A 59 11.23 10.56 -9.99
C VAL A 59 12.07 9.34 -9.62
N ILE A 60 13.39 9.45 -9.66
CA ILE A 60 14.29 8.33 -9.36
C ILE A 60 14.07 7.79 -7.93
N PRO A 61 14.13 8.61 -6.87
CA PRO A 61 13.90 8.11 -5.52
C PRO A 61 12.45 7.68 -5.29
N SER A 62 11.48 8.30 -5.98
CA SER A 62 10.07 7.87 -5.92
C SER A 62 9.88 6.44 -6.40
N ILE A 63 10.43 6.12 -7.57
CA ILE A 63 10.36 4.76 -8.12
C ILE A 63 11.11 3.78 -7.21
N ALA A 64 12.29 4.17 -6.72
CA ALA A 64 13.09 3.33 -5.82
C ALA A 64 12.34 2.99 -4.52
N ILE A 65 11.68 3.97 -3.90
CA ILE A 65 10.92 3.75 -2.66
C ILE A 65 9.62 2.97 -2.95
N GLY A 66 8.92 3.25 -4.05
CA GLY A 66 7.78 2.45 -4.49
C GLY A 66 8.15 0.97 -4.64
N PHE A 67 9.30 0.67 -5.26
CA PHE A 67 9.80 -0.70 -5.40
C PHE A 67 10.19 -1.32 -4.05
N LEU A 68 10.81 -0.55 -3.16
CA LEU A 68 11.17 -1.00 -1.81
C LEU A 68 9.92 -1.40 -1.00
N LEU A 69 8.85 -0.62 -1.08
CA LEU A 69 7.55 -0.91 -0.45
C LEU A 69 6.93 -2.22 -0.97
N VAL A 70 7.01 -2.48 -2.27
CA VAL A 70 6.56 -3.75 -2.86
C VAL A 70 7.35 -4.94 -2.33
N ARG A 71 8.66 -4.78 -2.10
CA ARG A 71 9.49 -5.85 -1.54
C ARG A 71 9.16 -6.13 -0.07
N LEU A 72 8.69 -5.12 0.67
CA LEU A 72 8.24 -5.22 2.05
C LEU A 72 6.75 -5.58 2.20
N ARG A 73 6.04 -5.84 1.09
CA ARG A 73 4.58 -6.05 1.09
C ARG A 73 4.10 -7.08 2.09
N TYR A 74 4.83 -8.19 2.26
CA TYR A 74 4.45 -9.24 3.18
C TYR A 74 4.37 -8.73 4.63
N PHE A 75 5.37 -7.97 5.08
CA PHE A 75 5.37 -7.36 6.41
C PHE A 75 4.22 -6.35 6.56
N ILE A 76 3.95 -5.58 5.52
CA ILE A 76 2.86 -4.59 5.52
C ILE A 76 1.50 -5.28 5.65
N MET A 77 1.26 -6.36 4.89
CA MET A 77 0.03 -7.13 4.98
C MET A 77 -0.19 -7.71 6.38
N VAL A 78 0.86 -8.27 6.99
CA VAL A 78 0.81 -8.82 8.36
C VAL A 78 0.49 -7.71 9.38
N LEU A 79 1.14 -6.56 9.27
CA LEU A 79 0.88 -5.42 10.16
C LEU A 79 -0.55 -4.88 10.01
N VAL A 80 -1.04 -4.75 8.78
CA VAL A 80 -2.44 -4.33 8.52
C VAL A 80 -3.41 -5.34 9.12
N GLY A 81 -3.17 -6.64 8.95
CA GLY A 81 -3.98 -7.69 9.57
C GLY A 81 -4.02 -7.57 11.10
N LEU A 82 -2.86 -7.35 11.72
CA LEU A 82 -2.74 -7.18 13.16
C LEU A 82 -3.47 -5.92 13.65
N LEU A 83 -3.35 -4.81 12.94
CA LEU A 83 -4.06 -3.56 13.25
C LEU A 83 -5.58 -3.74 13.19
N ILE A 84 -6.09 -4.47 12.20
CA ILE A 84 -7.53 -4.75 12.10
C ILE A 84 -8.00 -5.58 13.30
N ILE A 85 -7.24 -6.61 13.70
CA ILE A 85 -7.56 -7.43 14.87
C ILE A 85 -7.59 -6.57 16.14
N LEU A 86 -6.56 -5.75 16.38
CA LEU A 86 -6.51 -4.86 17.53
C LEU A 86 -7.65 -3.84 17.54
N PHE A 87 -8.00 -3.31 16.37
CA PHE A 87 -9.13 -2.38 16.22
C PHE A 87 -10.45 -3.05 16.62
N VAL A 88 -10.70 -4.28 16.16
CA VAL A 88 -11.89 -5.04 16.53
C VAL A 88 -11.93 -5.32 18.04
N VAL A 89 -10.81 -5.75 18.64
CA VAL A 89 -10.74 -5.98 20.09
C VAL A 89 -11.02 -4.69 20.87
N SER A 90 -10.44 -3.57 20.44
CA SER A 90 -10.67 -2.25 21.05
C SER A 90 -12.15 -1.85 20.98
N LEU A 91 -12.82 -2.07 19.85
CA LEU A 91 -14.25 -1.82 19.71
C LEU A 91 -15.08 -2.67 20.68
N ILE A 92 -14.77 -3.95 20.83
CA ILE A 92 -15.47 -4.84 21.76
C ILE A 92 -15.31 -4.35 23.19
N VAL A 93 -14.07 -4.00 23.61
CA VAL A 93 -13.80 -3.45 24.94
C VAL A 93 -14.57 -2.14 25.15
N SER A 94 -14.56 -1.25 24.16
CA SER A 94 -15.29 0.02 24.22
C SER A 94 -16.80 -0.17 24.39
N ILE A 95 -17.39 -1.15 23.70
CA ILE A 95 -18.82 -1.47 23.83
C ILE A 95 -19.10 -1.99 25.24
N ILE A 96 -18.30 -2.94 25.75
CA ILE A 96 -18.47 -3.48 27.11
C ILE A 96 -18.35 -2.36 28.15
N SER A 97 -17.34 -1.49 28.03
CA SER A 97 -17.18 -0.37 28.97
C SER A 97 -18.31 0.65 28.92
N SER A 98 -19.01 0.77 27.78
CA SER A 98 -20.17 1.65 27.66
C SER A 98 -21.46 1.09 28.26
N MET A 99 -21.49 -0.22 28.57
CA MET A 99 -22.64 -0.91 29.16
C MET A 99 -22.55 -1.07 30.69
N ILE A 100 -21.39 -0.76 31.28
CA ILE A 100 -21.14 -0.73 32.73
C ILE A 100 -21.36 0.70 33.21
#